data_AF-A0A1F5JC06-F1
#
_entry.id   AF-A0A1F5JC06-F1
#
_cell.length_a   1.000
_cell.length_b   1.000
_cell.length_c   1.000
_cell.angle_alpha   90.00
_cell.angle_beta   90.00
_cell.angle_gamma   90.00
#
_symmetry.space_group_name_H-M   'P 1'
#
loop_
_entity.id
_entity.type
_entity.pdbx_description
1 polymer ?
#
loop_
_entity_poly.entity_id
_entity_poly.type
_entity_poly.pdbx_seq_one_letter_code
_entity_poly.pdbx_strand_id
1 'polypeptide(L)'
;MSKILVTHINPHLDDIAAIWLFKKYNPKFKDAKLEFVSASRDLASKEENDDKIFVGTGGGKFDEHKEGLETCAGTLVYQYLKENNFIPQDEITQKALEQLVKWNELVDIGKAPDSEFDEFSVQSFIRAKDNSTESSKRSVELGSEILNRIVEVLKRKQQSLRDWEGRIEFDSKFGKSTAITSETVNREFCREQGGELFLMYNPQNCGVQFFTPSFDLDLTPIYEKVKQLDPKASWFLHQSHHMVICGSFSAPDSKPTKLTLEQLIEAAK
;
A
#
# COMPACT_ATOMS: atom_id res chain seq x y z
N MET A 1 6.37 26.56 21.57
CA MET A 1 6.41 27.28 20.29
C MET A 1 5.78 26.39 19.20
N SER A 2 5.56 26.89 17.99
CA SER A 2 5.12 26.05 16.88
C SER A 2 6.23 25.08 16.51
N LYS A 3 5.94 23.78 16.36
CA LYS A 3 6.92 22.82 15.84
C LYS A 3 7.23 23.10 14.37
N ILE A 4 8.48 22.88 13.96
CA ILE A 4 8.99 23.09 12.61
C ILE A 4 9.77 21.86 12.17
N LEU A 5 9.47 21.35 10.97
CA LEU A 5 10.28 20.38 10.25
C LEU A 5 10.96 21.09 9.09
N VAL A 6 12.27 20.90 8.96
CA VAL A 6 13.11 21.55 7.97
C VAL A 6 13.66 20.51 7.02
N THR A 7 13.51 20.72 5.72
CA THR A 7 14.15 19.92 4.67
C THR A 7 14.71 20.82 3.57
N HIS A 8 15.40 20.27 2.58
CA HIS A 8 15.90 21.06 1.48
C HIS A 8 14.81 21.40 0.46
N ILE A 9 15.02 22.47 -0.30
CA ILE A 9 14.23 22.80 -1.49
C ILE A 9 14.31 21.64 -2.48
N ASN A 10 13.19 21.35 -3.15
CA ASN A 10 13.02 20.19 -4.03
C ASN A 10 13.31 18.86 -3.29
N PRO A 11 12.58 18.57 -2.20
CA PRO A 11 12.80 17.38 -1.38
C PRO A 11 12.56 16.10 -2.18
N HIS A 12 13.34 15.07 -1.88
CA HIS A 12 13.20 13.75 -2.47
C HIS A 12 12.13 12.92 -1.74
N LEU A 13 11.80 11.72 -2.27
CA LEU A 13 10.88 10.81 -1.59
C LEU A 13 11.30 10.54 -0.14
N ASP A 14 12.59 10.40 0.14
CA ASP A 14 13.10 10.09 1.47
C ASP A 14 12.81 11.20 2.49
N ASP A 15 13.11 12.45 2.16
CA ASP A 15 12.75 13.62 2.94
C ASP A 15 11.25 13.68 3.24
N ILE A 16 10.45 13.43 2.20
CA ILE A 16 8.99 13.49 2.28
C ILE A 16 8.47 12.35 3.16
N ALA A 17 9.06 11.16 3.07
CA ALA A 17 8.72 10.02 3.93
C ALA A 17 9.04 10.31 5.39
N ALA A 18 10.21 10.90 5.68
CA ALA A 18 10.60 11.34 7.02
C ALA A 18 9.62 12.38 7.59
N ILE A 19 9.27 13.41 6.81
CA ILE A 19 8.29 14.44 7.20
C ILE A 19 6.91 13.82 7.46
N TRP A 20 6.45 12.96 6.54
CA TRP A 20 5.16 12.30 6.63
C TRP A 20 5.08 11.42 7.89
N LEU A 21 6.10 10.62 8.18
CA LEU A 21 6.19 9.80 9.39
C LEU A 21 6.09 10.66 10.66
N PHE A 22 6.83 11.77 10.73
CA PHE A 22 6.75 12.70 11.85
C PHE A 22 5.36 13.27 12.04
N LYS A 23 4.76 13.83 10.98
CA LYS A 23 3.42 14.44 11.06
C LYS A 23 2.33 13.41 11.35
N LYS A 24 2.49 12.18 10.88
CA LYS A 24 1.47 11.13 11.05
C LYS A 24 1.51 10.50 12.44
N TYR A 25 2.70 10.27 12.99
CA TYR A 25 2.86 9.44 14.18
C TYR A 25 3.45 10.16 15.39
N ASN A 26 4.20 11.25 15.21
CA ASN A 26 4.69 12.01 16.37
C ASN A 26 3.63 13.00 16.85
N PRO A 27 3.09 12.86 18.08
CA PRO A 27 2.00 13.69 18.56
C PRO A 27 2.39 15.18 18.67
N LYS A 28 3.68 15.48 18.89
CA LYS A 28 4.15 16.86 18.99
C LYS A 28 4.27 17.53 17.63
N PHE A 29 4.57 16.77 16.57
CA PHE A 29 4.85 17.29 15.23
C PHE A 29 3.69 17.14 14.23
N LYS A 30 2.53 16.66 14.68
CA LYS A 30 1.34 16.49 13.83
C LYS A 30 1.01 17.71 12.98
N ASP A 31 1.00 18.89 13.62
CA ASP A 31 0.70 20.18 13.00
C ASP A 31 1.97 21.01 12.72
N ALA A 32 3.13 20.35 12.63
CA ALA A 32 4.39 21.04 12.37
C ALA A 32 4.36 21.82 11.05
N LYS A 33 4.92 23.02 11.09
CA LYS A 33 5.17 23.85 9.90
C LYS A 33 6.35 23.27 9.14
N LEU A 34 6.35 23.50 7.83
CA LEU A 34 7.46 23.13 6.96
C LEU A 34 8.30 24.37 6.63
N GLU A 35 9.61 24.21 6.70
CA GLU A 35 10.59 25.19 6.26
C GLU A 35 11.51 24.53 5.22
N PHE A 36 11.80 25.24 4.13
CA PHE A 36 12.62 24.73 3.04
C PHE A 36 13.88 25.57 2.92
N VAL A 37 15.04 24.91 2.99
CA VAL A 37 16.36 25.55 2.94
C VAL A 37 17.17 25.07 1.74
N SER A 38 18.26 25.75 1.42
CA SER A 38 19.25 25.16 0.50
C SER A 38 19.90 23.94 1.15
N ALA A 39 20.23 22.92 0.36
CA ALA A 39 20.93 21.74 0.86
C ALA A 39 22.23 22.17 1.57
N SER A 40 22.44 21.65 2.77
CA SER A 40 23.56 22.01 3.64
C SER A 40 23.95 20.81 4.51
N ARG A 41 25.12 20.87 5.15
CA ARG A 41 25.61 19.79 6.03
C ARG A 41 25.82 20.20 7.48
N ASP A 42 25.61 21.49 7.81
CA ASP A 42 25.95 22.04 9.12
C ASP A 42 24.86 22.97 9.71
N LEU A 43 23.76 23.24 9.00
CA LEU A 43 22.70 24.13 9.49
C LEU A 43 22.06 23.62 10.79
N ALA A 44 21.88 22.30 10.92
CA ALA A 44 21.27 21.72 12.11
C ALA A 44 22.12 21.97 13.36
N SER A 45 23.45 22.00 13.24
CA SER A 45 24.33 22.29 14.39
C SER A 45 24.12 23.69 14.99
N LYS A 46 23.52 24.61 14.22
CA LYS A 46 23.27 26.01 14.60
C LYS A 46 21.83 26.26 15.03
N GLU A 47 20.88 25.51 14.47
CA GLU A 47 19.45 25.85 14.55
C GLU A 47 18.57 24.73 15.11
N GLU A 48 19.01 23.47 15.07
CA GLU A 48 18.22 22.33 15.54
C GLU A 48 18.00 22.40 17.05
N ASN A 49 16.76 22.17 17.47
CA ASN A 49 16.34 22.11 18.87
C ASN A 49 15.02 21.34 18.99
N ASP A 50 14.49 21.20 20.20
CA ASP A 50 13.25 20.46 20.46
C ASP A 50 12.03 20.93 19.64
N ASP A 51 12.00 22.20 19.21
CA ASP A 51 10.93 22.80 18.42
C ASP A 51 11.23 22.86 16.91
N LYS A 52 12.49 22.72 16.46
CA LYS A 52 12.92 22.80 15.06
C LYS A 52 13.85 21.61 14.72
N ILE A 53 13.36 20.70 13.88
CA ILE A 53 14.06 19.45 13.52
C ILE A 53 14.38 19.44 12.03
N PHE A 54 15.61 19.05 11.67
CA PHE A 54 16.06 18.88 10.29
C PHE A 54 15.93 17.41 9.86
N VAL A 55 15.48 17.18 8.63
CA VAL A 55 15.31 15.85 8.02
C VAL A 55 15.91 15.82 6.61
N GLY A 56 16.74 14.82 6.33
CA GLY A 56 17.46 14.61 5.06
C GLY A 56 18.40 15.76 4.63
N THR A 57 18.69 16.68 5.55
CA THR A 57 19.59 17.83 5.30
C THR A 57 20.12 18.41 6.61
N GLY A 58 21.17 19.24 6.51
CA GLY A 58 21.66 20.08 7.59
C GLY A 58 22.61 19.41 8.58
N GLY A 59 22.89 18.11 8.43
CA GLY A 59 23.75 17.31 9.31
C GLY A 59 23.10 16.91 10.64
N GLY A 60 21.79 17.10 10.78
CA GLY A 60 21.03 16.93 12.01
C GLY A 60 20.79 15.48 12.41
N LYS A 61 19.94 15.26 13.41
CA LYS A 61 19.65 13.90 13.92
C LYS A 61 19.15 12.93 12.84
N PHE A 62 18.36 13.41 11.89
CA PHE A 62 17.69 12.62 10.85
C PHE A 62 18.25 12.90 9.46
N ASP A 63 19.57 13.02 9.36
CA ASP A 63 20.31 13.22 8.11
C ASP A 63 21.33 12.07 7.93
N GLU A 64 21.16 11.33 6.83
CA GLU A 64 21.92 10.16 6.39
C GLU A 64 23.25 10.51 5.72
N HIS A 65 23.51 11.78 5.37
CA HIS A 65 24.76 12.21 4.72
C HIS A 65 26.01 12.17 5.63
N LYS A 66 25.92 11.47 6.77
CA LYS A 66 27.05 11.22 7.69
C LYS A 66 27.85 10.01 7.22
N GLU A 67 29.16 10.06 7.41
CA GLU A 67 30.05 8.97 6.97
C GLU A 67 29.66 7.62 7.58
N GLY A 68 29.60 6.58 6.73
CA GLY A 68 29.41 5.19 7.16
C GLY A 68 27.97 4.73 7.37
N LEU A 69 26.98 5.54 7.02
CA LEU A 69 25.57 5.13 7.05
C LEU A 69 25.12 4.57 5.70
N GLU A 70 24.59 3.34 5.69
CA GLU A 70 23.81 2.79 4.58
C GLU A 70 22.34 2.75 4.96
N THR A 71 21.73 3.93 5.11
CA THR A 71 20.32 4.11 5.44
C THR A 71 19.83 5.44 4.87
N CYS A 72 18.58 5.80 5.15
CA CYS A 72 17.92 7.02 4.67
C CYS A 72 17.21 7.75 5.82
N ALA A 73 16.88 9.04 5.66
CA ALA A 73 16.19 9.86 6.66
C ALA A 73 14.87 9.23 7.12
N GLY A 74 14.07 8.68 6.20
CA GLY A 74 12.83 7.99 6.49
C GLY A 74 13.01 6.83 7.46
N THR A 75 14.08 6.03 7.30
CA THR A 75 14.42 4.95 8.22
C THR A 75 14.83 5.48 9.59
N LEU A 76 15.68 6.51 9.65
CA LEU A 76 16.09 7.14 10.92
C LEU A 76 14.88 7.67 11.71
N VAL A 77 13.94 8.33 11.03
CA VAL A 77 12.70 8.81 11.65
C VAL A 77 11.84 7.64 12.12
N TYR A 78 11.64 6.61 11.29
CA TYR A 78 10.84 5.45 11.68
C TYR A 78 11.37 4.77 12.94
N GLN A 79 12.69 4.53 13.02
CA GLN A 79 13.30 3.92 14.20
C GLN A 79 13.10 4.77 15.45
N TYR A 80 13.32 6.09 15.35
CA TYR A 80 13.05 7.00 16.46
C TYR A 80 11.59 6.95 16.92
N LEU A 81 10.62 6.93 16.00
CA LEU A 81 9.20 6.84 16.36
C LEU A 81 8.87 5.49 17.01
N LYS A 82 9.48 4.40 16.55
CA LYS A 82 9.32 3.05 17.09
C LYS A 82 9.88 2.97 18.52
N GLU A 83 11.11 3.43 18.74
CA GLU A 83 11.76 3.48 20.07
C GLU A 83 10.99 4.32 21.08
N ASN A 84 10.29 5.36 20.63
CA ASN A 84 9.48 6.24 21.47
C ASN A 84 8.01 5.79 21.60
N ASN A 85 7.66 4.59 21.11
CA ASN A 85 6.30 4.05 21.14
C ASN A 85 5.23 4.95 20.49
N PHE A 86 5.61 5.69 19.45
CA PHE A 86 4.71 6.54 18.67
C PHE A 86 4.07 5.81 17.48
N ILE A 87 4.63 4.68 17.06
CA ILE A 87 4.06 3.81 16.02
C ILE A 87 2.95 2.93 16.64
N PRO A 88 1.82 2.72 15.94
CA PRO A 88 0.79 1.78 16.36
C PRO A 88 1.35 0.38 16.67
N GLN A 89 0.79 -0.27 17.68
CA GLN A 89 1.25 -1.58 18.16
C GLN A 89 0.57 -2.76 17.46
N ASP A 90 -0.37 -2.51 16.54
CA ASP A 90 -0.99 -3.57 15.77
C ASP A 90 -0.04 -4.12 14.70
N GLU A 91 0.05 -5.44 14.62
CA GLU A 91 1.02 -6.15 13.78
C GLU A 91 0.87 -5.82 12.29
N ILE A 92 -0.36 -5.64 11.81
CA ILE A 92 -0.66 -5.33 10.40
C ILE A 92 -0.09 -3.97 10.02
N THR A 93 -0.33 -2.95 10.84
CA THR A 93 0.22 -1.61 10.60
C THR A 93 1.74 -1.61 10.74
N GLN A 94 2.30 -2.34 11.71
CA GLN A 94 3.76 -2.43 11.85
C GLN A 94 4.41 -3.04 10.61
N LYS A 95 3.95 -4.20 10.16
CA LYS A 95 4.48 -4.87 8.95
C LYS A 95 4.32 -3.99 7.71
N ALA A 96 3.19 -3.28 7.57
CA ALA A 96 2.98 -2.36 6.45
C ALA A 96 3.96 -1.17 6.47
N LEU A 97 4.22 -0.59 7.65
CA LEU A 97 5.17 0.51 7.79
C LEU A 97 6.62 0.04 7.58
N GLU A 98 6.99 -1.12 8.11
CA GLU A 98 8.32 -1.71 7.90
C GLU A 98 8.58 -1.95 6.41
N GLN A 99 7.58 -2.45 5.67
CA GLN A 99 7.68 -2.63 4.23
C GLN A 99 7.79 -1.30 3.47
N LEU A 100 7.02 -0.27 3.84
CA LEU A 100 7.11 1.06 3.24
C LEU A 100 8.47 1.70 3.47
N VAL A 101 8.95 1.66 4.72
CA VAL A 101 10.26 2.23 5.10
C VAL A 101 11.38 1.49 4.38
N LYS A 102 11.29 0.17 4.26
CA LYS A 102 12.27 -0.60 3.49
C LYS A 102 12.26 -0.25 2.01
N TRP A 103 11.09 -0.08 1.40
CA TRP A 103 10.99 0.38 0.01
C TRP A 103 11.62 1.77 -0.18
N ASN A 104 11.30 2.72 0.70
CA ASN A 104 11.90 4.06 0.69
C ASN A 104 13.43 4.01 0.81
N GLU A 105 13.97 3.22 1.75
CA GLU A 105 15.41 3.03 1.89
C GLU A 105 16.04 2.46 0.62
N LEU A 106 15.42 1.45 0.00
CA LEU A 106 15.93 0.85 -1.24
C LEU A 106 15.94 1.86 -2.40
N VAL A 107 14.91 2.70 -2.50
CA VAL A 107 14.84 3.76 -3.51
C VAL A 107 15.94 4.80 -3.28
N ASP A 108 16.11 5.24 -2.04
CA ASP A 108 17.08 6.28 -1.67
C ASP A 108 18.54 5.83 -1.94
N ILE A 109 18.90 4.61 -1.53
CA ILE A 109 20.25 4.07 -1.77
C ILE A 109 20.46 3.53 -3.19
N GLY A 110 19.49 3.70 -4.10
CA GLY A 110 19.60 3.27 -5.50
C GLY A 110 19.64 1.75 -5.70
N LYS A 111 19.07 0.97 -4.77
CA LYS A 111 19.02 -0.51 -4.83
C LYS A 111 17.62 -1.06 -5.14
N ALA A 112 16.64 -0.20 -5.39
CA ALA A 112 15.31 -0.61 -5.86
C ALA A 112 15.35 -1.06 -7.33
N PRO A 113 14.34 -1.80 -7.83
CA PRO A 113 14.24 -2.13 -9.27
C PRO A 113 14.16 -0.89 -10.16
N ASP A 114 14.62 -1.00 -11.41
CA ASP A 114 14.66 0.14 -12.37
C ASP A 114 13.29 0.82 -12.57
N SER A 115 12.19 0.08 -12.47
CA SER A 115 10.82 0.62 -12.55
C SER A 115 10.48 1.63 -11.44
N GLU A 116 11.26 1.66 -10.36
CA GLU A 116 11.10 2.65 -9.28
C GLU A 116 11.80 3.99 -9.60
N PHE A 117 12.46 4.10 -10.75
CA PHE A 117 13.20 5.29 -11.19
C PHE A 117 12.76 5.83 -12.56
N ASP A 118 11.77 5.22 -13.19
CA ASP A 118 11.25 5.65 -14.50
C ASP A 118 10.25 6.82 -14.39
N GLU A 119 9.71 7.28 -15.52
CA GLU A 119 8.75 8.38 -15.61
C GLU A 119 7.39 8.10 -14.94
N PHE A 120 7.10 6.84 -14.58
CA PHE A 120 5.88 6.41 -13.89
C PHE A 120 6.11 6.15 -12.39
N SER A 121 7.34 6.32 -11.91
CA SER A 121 7.67 6.18 -10.49
C SER A 121 7.10 7.31 -9.62
N VAL A 122 6.95 7.02 -8.32
CA VAL A 122 6.55 8.03 -7.32
C VAL A 122 7.50 9.22 -7.31
N GLN A 123 8.81 8.95 -7.42
CA GLN A 123 9.87 9.97 -7.48
C GLN A 123 9.64 10.94 -8.64
N SER A 124 9.26 10.43 -9.81
CA SER A 124 8.97 11.25 -11.00
C SER A 124 7.74 12.14 -10.82
N PHE A 125 6.72 11.72 -10.06
CA PHE A 125 5.52 12.53 -9.81
C PHE A 125 5.72 13.62 -8.75
N ILE A 126 6.47 13.34 -7.70
CA ILE A 126 6.65 14.29 -6.58
C ILE A 126 7.72 15.33 -6.88
N ARG A 127 8.73 15.02 -7.70
CA ARG A 127 9.83 15.93 -7.98
C ARG A 127 9.49 16.89 -9.12
N ALA A 128 9.19 18.13 -8.75
CA ALA A 128 9.15 19.22 -9.71
C ALA A 128 10.58 19.71 -9.98
N LYS A 129 10.91 20.00 -11.26
CA LYS A 129 12.15 20.71 -11.61
C LYS A 129 12.01 22.23 -11.35
N ASP A 130 11.68 22.58 -10.11
CA ASP A 130 11.53 23.95 -9.62
C ASP A 130 12.21 24.08 -8.24
N ASN A 131 12.82 25.24 -7.98
CA ASN A 131 13.53 25.57 -6.75
C ASN A 131 12.72 26.50 -5.83
N SER A 132 11.42 26.69 -6.08
CA SER A 132 10.57 27.48 -5.21
C SER A 132 10.15 26.71 -3.95
N THR A 133 9.96 27.44 -2.85
CA THR A 133 9.45 26.88 -1.58
C THR A 133 8.00 26.41 -1.74
N GLU A 134 7.21 27.09 -2.55
CA GLU A 134 5.83 26.70 -2.87
C GLU A 134 5.78 25.37 -3.64
N SER A 135 6.66 25.17 -4.63
CA SER A 135 6.75 23.88 -5.32
C SER A 135 7.20 22.77 -4.37
N SER A 136 8.21 23.03 -3.52
CA SER A 136 8.68 22.06 -2.54
C SER A 136 7.57 21.64 -1.56
N LYS A 137 6.73 22.61 -1.15
CA LYS A 137 5.56 22.35 -0.32
C LYS A 137 4.56 21.43 -1.02
N ARG A 138 4.25 21.69 -2.30
CA ARG A 138 3.33 20.84 -3.10
C ARG A 138 3.88 19.44 -3.29
N SER A 139 5.20 19.29 -3.48
CA SER A 139 5.86 17.99 -3.53
C SER A 139 5.63 17.20 -2.24
N VAL A 140 5.83 17.82 -1.07
CA VAL A 140 5.58 17.18 0.24
C VAL A 140 4.10 16.81 0.40
N GLU A 141 3.18 17.68 0.01
CA GLU A 141 1.73 17.43 0.10
C GLU A 141 1.32 16.24 -0.76
N LEU A 142 1.70 16.22 -2.04
CA LEU A 142 1.41 15.12 -2.96
C LEU A 142 2.08 13.81 -2.50
N GLY A 143 3.36 13.85 -2.15
CA GLY A 143 4.07 12.68 -1.67
C GLY A 143 3.47 12.11 -0.37
N SER A 144 3.03 12.98 0.54
CA SER A 144 2.32 12.55 1.76
C SER A 144 0.99 11.85 1.45
N GLU A 145 0.25 12.32 0.45
CA GLU A 145 -0.99 11.66 -0.01
C GLU A 145 -0.70 10.29 -0.63
N ILE A 146 0.33 10.20 -1.48
CA ILE A 146 0.77 8.94 -2.07
C ILE A 146 1.18 7.94 -0.98
N LEU A 147 1.99 8.36 -0.01
CA LEU A 147 2.42 7.53 1.12
C LEU A 147 1.24 7.07 1.98
N ASN A 148 0.23 7.93 2.20
CA ASN A 148 -1.01 7.52 2.84
C ASN A 148 -1.71 6.40 2.07
N ARG A 149 -1.75 6.47 0.73
CA ARG A 149 -2.36 5.40 -0.07
C ARG A 149 -1.54 4.13 -0.06
N ILE A 150 -0.21 4.23 -0.17
CA ILE A 150 0.70 3.08 -0.14
C ILE A 150 0.54 2.31 1.16
N VAL A 151 0.56 2.98 2.33
CA VAL A 151 0.44 2.26 3.61
C VAL A 151 -0.90 1.53 3.73
N GLU A 152 -2.00 2.08 3.19
CA GLU A 152 -3.28 1.39 3.19
C GLU A 152 -3.30 0.17 2.24
N VAL A 153 -2.64 0.26 1.08
CA VAL A 153 -2.45 -0.89 0.19
C VAL A 153 -1.62 -1.97 0.87
N LEU A 154 -0.53 -1.60 1.55
CA LEU A 154 0.33 -2.53 2.27
C LEU A 154 -0.39 -3.19 3.45
N LYS A 155 -1.16 -2.43 4.25
CA LYS A 155 -2.01 -2.99 5.31
C LYS A 155 -3.01 -4.01 4.76
N ARG A 156 -3.65 -3.70 3.63
CA ARG A 156 -4.56 -4.65 2.95
C ARG A 156 -3.82 -5.92 2.55
N LYS A 157 -2.61 -5.82 1.99
CA LYS A 157 -1.77 -6.99 1.66
C LYS A 157 -1.44 -7.82 2.92
N GLN A 158 -1.07 -7.18 4.02
CA GLN A 158 -0.79 -7.88 5.28
C GLN A 158 -2.04 -8.57 5.86
N GLN A 159 -3.21 -7.94 5.75
CA GLN A 159 -4.48 -8.57 6.11
C GLN A 159 -4.81 -9.75 5.18
N SER A 160 -4.53 -9.64 3.87
CA SER A 160 -4.74 -10.75 2.92
C SER A 160 -3.89 -11.96 3.26
N LEU A 161 -2.62 -11.76 3.64
CA LEU A 161 -1.74 -12.84 4.11
C LEU A 161 -2.34 -13.56 5.33
N ARG A 162 -2.89 -12.81 6.28
CA ARG A 162 -3.55 -13.37 7.46
C ARG A 162 -4.84 -14.12 7.11
N ASP A 163 -5.70 -13.53 6.29
CA ASP A 163 -6.96 -14.16 5.88
C ASP A 163 -6.69 -15.46 5.10
N TRP A 164 -5.62 -15.49 4.30
CA TRP A 164 -5.20 -16.64 3.49
C TRP A 164 -4.87 -17.89 4.30
N GLU A 165 -4.58 -17.76 5.60
CA GLU A 165 -4.43 -18.90 6.51
C GLU A 165 -5.74 -19.70 6.66
N GLY A 166 -6.89 -19.05 6.51
CA GLY A 166 -8.23 -19.65 6.61
C GLY A 166 -8.82 -20.14 5.29
N ARG A 167 -8.00 -20.24 4.23
CA ARG A 167 -8.47 -20.67 2.91
C ARG A 167 -8.94 -22.13 2.89
N ILE A 168 -9.83 -22.45 1.95
CA ILE A 168 -10.33 -23.81 1.70
C ILE A 168 -9.80 -24.26 0.34
N GLU A 169 -8.98 -25.31 0.33
CA GLU A 169 -8.47 -25.93 -0.90
C GLU A 169 -9.46 -26.99 -1.41
N PHE A 170 -9.66 -27.03 -2.72
CA PHE A 170 -10.52 -28.02 -3.39
C PHE A 170 -10.07 -28.28 -4.82
N ASP A 171 -10.46 -29.42 -5.39
CA ASP A 171 -10.27 -29.70 -6.81
C ASP A 171 -11.50 -29.27 -7.60
N SER A 172 -11.30 -28.42 -8.60
CA SER A 172 -12.31 -28.14 -9.62
C SER A 172 -12.00 -28.92 -10.89
N LYS A 173 -12.93 -28.91 -11.85
CA LYS A 173 -12.64 -29.36 -13.22
C LYS A 173 -11.46 -28.64 -13.91
N PHE A 174 -11.03 -27.50 -13.38
CA PHE A 174 -9.88 -26.75 -13.89
C PHE A 174 -8.57 -27.10 -13.18
N GLY A 175 -8.63 -27.86 -12.08
CA GLY A 175 -7.47 -28.26 -11.28
C GLY A 175 -7.52 -27.70 -9.86
N LYS A 176 -6.33 -27.54 -9.26
CA LYS A 176 -6.20 -27.09 -7.86
C LYS A 176 -6.78 -25.70 -7.69
N SER A 177 -7.74 -25.59 -6.79
CA SER A 177 -8.56 -24.41 -6.59
C SER A 177 -8.61 -24.00 -5.12
N THR A 178 -8.94 -22.74 -4.87
CA THR A 178 -8.98 -22.19 -3.52
C THR A 178 -10.18 -21.29 -3.33
N ALA A 179 -10.92 -21.49 -2.24
CA ALA A 179 -11.96 -20.60 -1.78
C ALA A 179 -11.51 -19.83 -0.53
N ILE A 180 -11.89 -18.56 -0.42
CA ILE A 180 -11.51 -17.72 0.70
C ILE A 180 -12.59 -16.69 1.02
N THR A 181 -12.86 -16.49 2.31
CA THR A 181 -13.67 -15.38 2.81
C THR A 181 -12.76 -14.26 3.27
N SER A 182 -12.76 -13.12 2.59
CA SER A 182 -11.89 -11.98 2.92
C SER A 182 -12.41 -10.68 2.29
N GLU A 183 -12.20 -9.57 3.00
CA GLU A 183 -12.43 -8.21 2.46
C GLU A 183 -11.23 -7.68 1.67
N THR A 184 -10.08 -8.33 1.79
CA THR A 184 -8.79 -7.80 1.31
C THR A 184 -8.14 -8.65 0.23
N VAL A 185 -8.32 -9.97 0.25
CA VAL A 185 -7.81 -10.85 -0.81
C VAL A 185 -8.44 -10.46 -2.14
N ASN A 186 -7.58 -10.23 -3.12
CA ASN A 186 -7.93 -9.79 -4.46
C ASN A 186 -7.18 -10.59 -5.52
N ARG A 187 -7.44 -10.29 -6.79
CA ARG A 187 -6.85 -11.00 -7.93
C ARG A 187 -5.33 -10.88 -7.96
N GLU A 188 -4.79 -9.71 -7.65
CA GLU A 188 -3.35 -9.46 -7.62
C GLU A 188 -2.68 -10.37 -6.58
N PHE A 189 -3.24 -10.46 -5.37
CA PHE A 189 -2.79 -11.39 -4.34
C PHE A 189 -2.88 -12.85 -4.81
N CYS A 190 -4.02 -13.28 -5.36
CA CYS A 190 -4.21 -14.65 -5.83
C CYS A 190 -3.22 -15.06 -6.93
N ARG A 191 -2.84 -14.14 -7.83
CA ARG A 191 -1.81 -14.40 -8.85
C ARG A 191 -0.46 -14.78 -8.25
N GLU A 192 -0.13 -14.25 -7.06
CA GLU A 192 1.12 -14.57 -6.34
C GLU A 192 1.08 -15.95 -5.66
N GLN A 193 -0.12 -16.55 -5.43
CA GLN A 193 -0.26 -17.79 -4.65
C GLN A 193 -0.14 -19.07 -5.48
N GLY A 194 -0.34 -18.98 -6.80
CA GLY A 194 -0.44 -20.14 -7.69
C GLY A 194 -1.76 -20.91 -7.53
N GLY A 195 -2.27 -21.47 -8.62
CA GLY A 195 -3.56 -22.17 -8.66
C GLY A 195 -4.35 -21.88 -9.93
N GLU A 196 -5.35 -22.71 -10.21
CA GLU A 196 -6.12 -22.66 -11.45
C GLU A 196 -7.41 -21.83 -11.31
N LEU A 197 -8.02 -21.86 -10.12
CA LEU A 197 -9.26 -21.14 -9.83
C LEU A 197 -9.29 -20.64 -8.38
N PHE A 198 -9.69 -19.38 -8.23
CA PHE A 198 -9.90 -18.73 -6.94
C PHE A 198 -11.37 -18.31 -6.81
N LEU A 199 -12.01 -18.69 -5.71
CA LEU A 199 -13.31 -18.21 -5.27
C LEU A 199 -13.10 -17.26 -4.07
N MET A 200 -13.29 -15.97 -4.29
CA MET A 200 -13.21 -14.94 -3.26
C MET A 200 -14.62 -14.52 -2.86
N TYR A 201 -14.91 -14.61 -1.56
CA TYR A 201 -16.14 -14.12 -0.95
C TYR A 201 -15.83 -12.95 -0.02
N ASN A 202 -16.44 -11.80 -0.29
CA ASN A 202 -16.32 -10.61 0.54
C ASN A 202 -17.52 -10.53 1.48
N PRO A 203 -17.34 -10.67 2.81
CA PRO A 203 -18.43 -10.68 3.76
C PRO A 203 -19.07 -9.30 3.98
N GLN A 204 -18.34 -8.21 3.68
CA GLN A 204 -18.82 -6.84 3.90
C GLN A 204 -19.93 -6.45 2.93
N ASN A 205 -19.81 -6.87 1.67
CA ASN A 205 -20.76 -6.53 0.60
C ASN A 205 -21.42 -7.77 -0.03
N CYS A 206 -21.22 -8.95 0.56
CA CYS A 206 -21.64 -10.25 0.02
C CYS A 206 -21.17 -10.47 -1.44
N GLY A 207 -20.04 -9.87 -1.81
CA GLY A 207 -19.46 -9.94 -3.14
C GLY A 207 -18.81 -11.30 -3.38
N VAL A 208 -19.07 -11.90 -4.53
CA VAL A 208 -18.46 -13.16 -4.97
C VAL A 208 -17.66 -12.92 -6.23
N GLN A 209 -16.46 -13.49 -6.28
CA GLN A 209 -15.65 -13.53 -7.49
C GLN A 209 -15.03 -14.90 -7.68
N PHE A 210 -15.35 -15.55 -8.80
CA PHE A 210 -14.52 -16.60 -9.36
C PHE A 210 -13.51 -15.96 -10.30
N PHE A 211 -12.24 -16.33 -10.16
CA PHE A 211 -11.14 -15.79 -10.94
C PHE A 211 -10.15 -16.88 -11.28
N THR A 212 -9.73 -16.94 -12.53
CA THR A 212 -8.59 -17.76 -12.96
C THR A 212 -7.44 -16.87 -13.44
N PRO A 213 -6.20 -17.12 -13.01
CA PRO A 213 -5.05 -16.39 -13.51
C PRO A 213 -4.63 -16.83 -14.93
N SER A 214 -5.08 -18.02 -15.36
CA SER A 214 -4.78 -18.60 -16.67
C SER A 214 -5.61 -17.97 -17.77
N PHE A 215 -5.00 -17.78 -18.94
CA PHE A 215 -5.68 -17.28 -20.13
C PHE A 215 -6.32 -18.39 -20.98
N ASP A 216 -6.08 -19.65 -20.62
CA ASP A 216 -6.58 -20.81 -21.36
C ASP A 216 -7.88 -21.37 -20.77
N LEU A 217 -8.31 -20.87 -19.61
CA LEU A 217 -9.45 -21.39 -18.85
C LEU A 217 -10.69 -20.50 -19.02
N ASP A 218 -11.79 -21.09 -19.49
CA ASP A 218 -13.08 -20.41 -19.67
C ASP A 218 -14.03 -20.68 -18.51
N LEU A 219 -14.42 -19.63 -17.76
CA LEU A 219 -15.35 -19.72 -16.62
C LEU A 219 -16.83 -19.65 -16.99
N THR A 220 -17.20 -19.59 -18.27
CA THR A 220 -18.59 -19.67 -18.75
C THR A 220 -19.38 -20.80 -18.07
N PRO A 221 -18.83 -22.02 -17.90
CA PRO A 221 -19.58 -23.08 -17.25
C PRO A 221 -19.90 -22.80 -15.77
N ILE A 222 -19.00 -22.11 -15.04
CA ILE A 222 -19.30 -21.67 -13.67
C ILE A 222 -20.39 -20.60 -13.71
N TYR A 223 -20.28 -19.62 -14.60
CA TYR A 223 -21.27 -18.56 -14.77
C TYR A 223 -22.69 -19.11 -15.00
N GLU A 224 -22.83 -20.03 -15.96
CA GLU A 224 -24.13 -20.64 -16.25
C GLU A 224 -24.67 -21.43 -15.05
N LYS A 225 -23.79 -22.14 -14.33
CA LYS A 225 -24.16 -22.90 -13.14
C LYS A 225 -24.67 -21.98 -12.01
N VAL A 226 -23.93 -20.93 -11.66
CA VAL A 226 -24.33 -20.03 -10.56
C VAL A 226 -25.56 -19.20 -10.92
N LYS A 227 -25.72 -18.82 -12.19
CA LYS A 227 -26.92 -18.15 -12.69
C LYS A 227 -28.15 -19.06 -12.66
N GLN A 228 -27.98 -20.36 -12.92
CA GLN A 228 -29.05 -21.33 -12.78
C GLN A 228 -29.45 -21.52 -11.30
N LEU A 229 -28.46 -21.57 -10.39
CA LEU A 229 -28.69 -21.76 -8.95
C LEU A 229 -29.30 -20.53 -8.28
N ASP A 230 -28.92 -19.32 -8.70
CA ASP A 230 -29.47 -18.06 -8.19
C ASP A 230 -29.71 -17.03 -9.32
N PRO A 231 -30.82 -17.17 -10.06
CA PRO A 231 -31.11 -16.34 -11.24
C PRO A 231 -31.48 -14.89 -10.89
N LYS A 232 -31.69 -14.56 -9.61
CA LYS A 232 -32.04 -13.21 -9.15
C LYS A 232 -30.82 -12.37 -8.77
N ALA A 233 -29.68 -13.02 -8.55
CA ALA A 233 -28.42 -12.35 -8.28
C ALA A 233 -27.84 -11.70 -9.54
N SER A 234 -27.06 -10.64 -9.35
CA SER A 234 -26.43 -9.88 -10.42
C SER A 234 -25.13 -10.54 -10.90
N TRP A 235 -25.21 -11.79 -11.35
CA TRP A 235 -24.07 -12.50 -11.93
C TRP A 235 -23.63 -11.87 -13.25
N PHE A 236 -22.32 -11.64 -13.36
CA PHE A 236 -21.66 -11.08 -14.53
C PHE A 236 -20.45 -11.92 -14.90
N LEU A 237 -20.37 -12.36 -16.16
CA LEU A 237 -19.18 -12.94 -16.76
C LEU A 237 -18.43 -11.83 -17.49
N HIS A 238 -17.19 -11.56 -17.10
CA HIS A 238 -16.35 -10.60 -17.81
C HIS A 238 -16.06 -11.08 -19.23
N GLN A 239 -15.91 -10.17 -20.20
CA GLN A 239 -15.66 -10.49 -21.61
C GLN A 239 -14.41 -11.35 -21.86
N SER A 240 -13.45 -11.37 -20.92
CA SER A 240 -12.29 -12.25 -21.00
C SER A 240 -12.60 -13.69 -20.61
N HIS A 241 -13.80 -13.98 -20.11
CA HIS A 241 -14.24 -15.27 -19.57
C HIS A 241 -13.45 -15.81 -18.37
N HIS A 242 -12.43 -15.09 -17.89
CA HIS A 242 -11.60 -15.50 -16.73
C HIS A 242 -12.16 -15.06 -15.38
N MET A 243 -13.36 -14.47 -15.38
CA MET A 243 -13.91 -13.85 -14.19
C MET A 243 -15.42 -13.89 -14.17
N VAL A 244 -15.96 -14.48 -13.11
CA VAL A 244 -17.40 -14.44 -12.79
C VAL A 244 -17.56 -13.65 -11.51
N ILE A 245 -18.40 -12.62 -11.54
CA ILE A 245 -18.57 -11.67 -10.43
C ILE A 245 -20.05 -11.59 -10.07
N CYS A 246 -20.35 -11.52 -8.77
CA CYS A 246 -21.64 -11.06 -8.27
C CYS A 246 -21.38 -10.11 -7.11
N GLY A 247 -21.61 -8.82 -7.33
CA GLY A 247 -21.32 -7.79 -6.33
C GLY A 247 -19.92 -7.20 -6.45
N SER A 248 -19.81 -5.88 -6.35
CA SER A 248 -18.54 -5.16 -6.23
C SER A 248 -18.78 -3.76 -5.69
N PHE A 249 -17.74 -3.12 -5.17
CA PHE A 249 -17.80 -1.70 -4.79
C PHE A 249 -18.11 -0.75 -5.96
N SER A 250 -17.85 -1.17 -7.20
CA SER A 250 -18.19 -0.41 -8.41
C SER A 250 -19.64 -0.57 -8.86
N ALA A 251 -20.39 -1.51 -8.27
CA ALA A 251 -21.79 -1.79 -8.58
C ALA A 251 -22.60 -1.92 -7.28
N PRO A 252 -22.78 -0.83 -6.51
CA PRO A 252 -23.43 -0.87 -5.20
C PRO A 252 -24.89 -1.36 -5.27
N ASP A 253 -25.58 -1.16 -6.40
CA ASP A 253 -26.97 -1.59 -6.61
C ASP A 253 -27.12 -3.04 -7.08
N SER A 254 -25.99 -3.76 -7.20
CA SER A 254 -26.01 -5.19 -7.58
C SER A 254 -26.72 -6.02 -6.51
N LYS A 255 -27.50 -7.01 -6.95
CA LYS A 255 -28.18 -7.94 -6.06
C LYS A 255 -27.19 -9.04 -5.66
N PRO A 256 -26.78 -9.12 -4.38
CA PRO A 256 -25.86 -10.16 -3.94
C PRO A 256 -26.53 -11.52 -4.06
N THR A 257 -25.71 -12.56 -4.23
CA THR A 257 -26.20 -13.93 -4.24
C THR A 257 -26.59 -14.39 -2.85
N LYS A 258 -27.54 -15.33 -2.78
CA LYS A 258 -27.92 -16.04 -1.56
C LYS A 258 -27.20 -17.39 -1.41
N LEU A 259 -26.35 -17.76 -2.38
CA LEU A 259 -25.59 -19.01 -2.31
C LEU A 259 -24.57 -18.95 -1.17
N THR A 260 -24.46 -20.03 -0.41
CA THR A 260 -23.42 -20.18 0.61
C THR A 260 -22.06 -20.46 -0.04
N LEU A 261 -20.97 -20.31 0.71
CA LEU A 261 -19.62 -20.61 0.22
C LEU A 261 -19.52 -22.07 -0.26
N GLU A 262 -20.13 -23.01 0.44
CA GLU A 262 -20.17 -24.42 0.07
C GLU A 262 -20.91 -24.62 -1.26
N GLN A 263 -22.05 -23.95 -1.47
CA GLN A 263 -22.79 -24.02 -2.73
C GLN A 263 -21.99 -23.42 -3.90
N LEU A 264 -21.20 -22.37 -3.64
CA LEU A 264 -20.31 -21.77 -4.62
C LEU A 264 -19.13 -22.68 -4.97
N ILE A 265 -18.55 -23.37 -3.98
CA ILE A 265 -17.52 -24.41 -4.20
C ILE A 265 -18.08 -25.55 -5.04
N GLU A 266 -19.26 -26.06 -4.70
CA GLU A 266 -19.92 -27.13 -5.47
C GLU A 266 -20.30 -26.68 -6.89
N ALA A 267 -20.57 -25.39 -7.12
CA ALA A 267 -20.79 -24.85 -8.46
C ALA A 267 -19.51 -24.78 -9.30
N ALA A 268 -18.34 -24.78 -8.66
CA ALA A 268 -17.03 -24.74 -9.32
C ALA A 268 -16.42 -26.13 -9.58
N LYS A 269 -16.86 -27.17 -8.86
CA LYS A 269 -16.45 -28.56 -9.11
C LYS A 269 -16.97 -29.04 -10.46
#